data_AF-A0A7T4WFK1-F1
#
_entry.id   AF-A0A7T4WFK1-F1
#
_cell.length_a   1.000
_cell.length_b   1.000
_cell.length_c   1.000
_cell.angle_alpha   90.00
_cell.angle_beta   90.00
_cell.angle_gamma   90.00
#
_symmetry.space_group_name_H-M   'P 1'
#
loop_
_entity.id
_entity.type
_entity.pdbx_description
1 polymer ?
#
loop_
_entity_poly.entity_id
_entity_poly.type
_entity_poly.pdbx_seq_one_letter_code
_entity_poly.pdbx_strand_id
1 'polypeptide(L)'
;MPFHRLVSLRLSEWISYFLTVVPPRSRCSFLELLCGCLVSPEGWVTRALSSISLRCHWTTYYKLLERESLRTQALAIAQVRWLLQSLPKLLIVEMVIDDTMVLRQSNKAPGAAIRFDHSHKQASEVQWNGKPG
;
A
#
# COMPACT_ATOMS: atom_id res chain seq x y z
N MET A 1 -28.17 1.71 13.82
CA MET A 1 -27.77 1.62 12.38
C MET A 1 -27.44 0.17 12.07
N PRO A 2 -27.79 -0.37 10.89
CA PRO A 2 -27.32 -1.68 10.46
C PRO A 2 -25.79 -1.71 10.34
N PHE A 3 -25.17 -2.85 10.65
CA PHE A 3 -23.70 -3.00 10.62
C PHE A 3 -23.10 -2.63 9.26
N HIS A 4 -23.66 -3.11 8.16
CA HIS A 4 -23.19 -2.80 6.80
C HIS A 4 -23.20 -1.29 6.50
N ARG A 5 -24.17 -0.54 7.06
CA ARG A 5 -24.28 0.91 6.87
C ARG A 5 -23.21 1.65 7.66
N LEU A 6 -22.90 1.17 8.86
CA LEU A 6 -21.79 1.69 9.67
C LEU A 6 -20.45 1.46 8.95
N VAL A 7 -20.21 0.25 8.44
CA VAL A 7 -18.98 -0.07 7.69
C VAL A 7 -18.85 0.82 6.45
N SER A 8 -19.93 0.96 5.67
CA SER A 8 -19.93 1.82 4.47
C SER A 8 -19.65 3.29 4.81
N LEU A 9 -20.23 3.79 5.91
CA LEU A 9 -19.97 5.15 6.39
C LEU A 9 -18.50 5.34 6.75
N ARG A 10 -17.94 4.46 7.58
CA ARG A 10 -16.53 4.52 8.02
C ARG A 10 -15.56 4.40 6.85
N LEU A 11 -15.84 3.52 5.91
CA LEU A 11 -15.04 3.38 4.70
C LEU A 11 -15.09 4.68 3.86
N SER A 12 -16.26 5.30 3.71
CA SER A 12 -16.37 6.56 2.97
C SER A 12 -15.65 7.72 3.67
N GLU A 13 -15.70 7.79 5.00
CA GLU A 13 -14.98 8.78 5.80
C GLU A 13 -13.47 8.61 5.63
N TRP A 14 -12.98 7.37 5.78
CA TRP A 14 -11.57 7.04 5.62
C TRP A 14 -11.04 7.40 4.23
N ILE A 15 -11.77 7.02 3.18
CA ILE A 15 -11.44 7.36 1.80
C ILE A 15 -11.43 8.89 1.62
N SER A 16 -12.43 9.60 2.16
CA SER A 16 -12.50 11.06 2.07
C SER A 16 -11.28 11.73 2.69
N TYR A 17 -10.78 11.19 3.81
CA TYR A 17 -9.55 11.64 4.46
C TYR A 17 -8.33 11.52 3.53
N PHE A 18 -8.16 10.40 2.83
CA PHE A 18 -7.09 10.29 1.84
C PHE A 18 -7.24 11.28 0.69
N LEU A 19 -8.46 11.50 0.19
CA LEU A 19 -8.69 12.41 -0.92
C LEU A 19 -8.35 13.87 -0.60
N THR A 20 -8.22 14.25 0.68
CA THR A 20 -7.72 15.58 1.09
C THR A 20 -6.25 15.80 0.74
N VAL A 21 -5.43 14.73 0.70
CA VAL A 21 -3.99 14.79 0.42
C VAL A 21 -3.63 14.28 -0.97
N VAL A 22 -4.55 13.59 -1.65
CA VAL A 22 -4.36 13.12 -3.03
C VAL A 22 -4.65 14.25 -4.03
N PRO A 23 -3.74 14.52 -5.00
CA PRO A 23 -3.97 15.52 -6.03
C PRO A 23 -5.28 15.27 -6.78
N PRO A 24 -6.11 16.29 -7.07
CA PRO A 24 -7.41 16.12 -7.73
C PRO A 24 -7.36 15.28 -9.01
N ARG A 25 -6.34 15.48 -9.85
CA ARG A 25 -6.14 14.75 -11.12
C ARG A 25 -5.85 13.25 -10.93
N SER A 26 -5.39 12.86 -9.76
CA SER A 26 -4.98 11.49 -9.42
C SER A 26 -6.05 10.72 -8.63
N ARG A 27 -7.12 11.38 -8.18
CA ARG A 27 -8.12 10.79 -7.28
C ARG A 27 -8.82 9.58 -7.87
N CYS A 28 -9.19 9.61 -9.15
CA CYS A 28 -9.88 8.48 -9.78
C CYS A 28 -8.99 7.23 -9.80
N SER A 29 -7.78 7.35 -10.34
CA SER A 29 -6.82 6.24 -10.37
C SER A 29 -6.38 5.77 -8.98
N PHE A 30 -6.32 6.70 -8.00
CA PHE A 30 -6.03 6.35 -6.61
C PHE A 30 -7.15 5.51 -6.00
N LEU A 31 -8.42 5.90 -6.18
CA LEU A 31 -9.56 5.15 -5.67
C LEU A 31 -9.67 3.78 -6.31
N GLU A 32 -9.50 3.70 -7.63
CA GLU A 32 -9.48 2.42 -8.34
C GLU A 32 -8.38 1.51 -7.81
N LEU A 33 -7.15 2.02 -7.69
CA LEU A 33 -6.04 1.22 -7.16
C LEU A 33 -6.26 0.81 -5.69
N LEU A 34 -6.75 1.72 -4.84
CA LEU A 34 -7.07 1.43 -3.44
C LEU A 34 -8.12 0.32 -3.33
N CYS A 35 -9.22 0.43 -4.07
CA CYS A 35 -10.26 -0.59 -4.10
C CYS A 35 -9.73 -1.93 -4.62
N GLY A 36 -8.93 -1.91 -5.68
CA GLY A 36 -8.27 -3.10 -6.21
C GLY A 36 -7.41 -3.81 -5.16
N CYS A 37 -6.62 -3.05 -4.39
CA CYS A 37 -5.78 -3.58 -3.31
C CYS A 37 -6.58 -4.08 -2.10
N LEU A 38 -7.76 -3.52 -1.82
CA LEU A 38 -8.64 -4.01 -0.75
C LEU A 38 -9.29 -5.37 -1.11
N VAL A 39 -9.44 -5.66 -2.40
CA VAL A 39 -10.07 -6.89 -2.89
C VAL A 39 -9.04 -7.97 -3.27
N SER A 40 -7.84 -7.58 -3.73
CA SER A 40 -6.77 -8.49 -4.13
C SER A 40 -5.72 -8.64 -3.01
N PRO A 41 -5.54 -9.86 -2.44
CA PRO A 41 -4.56 -10.09 -1.37
C PRO A 41 -3.12 -10.25 -1.87
N GLU A 42 -2.91 -10.30 -3.20
CA GLU A 42 -1.66 -10.79 -3.78
C GLU A 42 -0.53 -9.73 -3.80
N GLY A 43 -0.86 -8.46 -3.53
CA GLY A 43 0.11 -7.37 -3.44
C GLY A 43 0.63 -6.85 -4.79
N TRP A 44 0.24 -7.45 -5.91
CA TRP A 44 0.62 -7.00 -7.26
C TRP A 44 -0.37 -5.97 -7.80
N VAL A 45 0.14 -4.81 -8.24
CA VAL A 45 -0.69 -3.74 -8.83
C VAL A 45 -1.53 -4.25 -10.00
N THR A 46 -0.97 -5.11 -10.86
CA THR A 46 -1.71 -5.69 -12.00
C THR A 46 -2.85 -6.59 -11.56
N ARG A 47 -2.66 -7.38 -10.49
CA ARG A 47 -3.72 -8.22 -9.92
C ARG A 47 -4.80 -7.39 -9.24
N ALA A 48 -4.41 -6.37 -8.48
CA ALA A 48 -5.33 -5.39 -7.89
C ALA A 48 -6.18 -4.68 -8.96
N LEU A 49 -5.59 -4.26 -10.08
CA LEU A 49 -6.36 -3.62 -11.14
C LEU A 49 -7.24 -4.61 -11.92
N SER A 50 -6.86 -5.88 -11.99
CA SER A 50 -7.65 -6.92 -12.65
C SER A 50 -8.87 -7.37 -11.83
N SER A 51 -8.93 -7.06 -10.54
CA SER A 51 -10.03 -7.44 -9.66
C SER A 51 -11.23 -6.47 -9.70
N ILE A 52 -11.11 -5.36 -10.45
CA ILE A 52 -12.13 -4.31 -10.54
C ILE A 52 -12.35 -3.86 -11.98
N SER A 53 -13.45 -3.14 -12.22
CA SER A 53 -13.67 -2.44 -13.50
C SER A 53 -12.92 -1.11 -13.53
N LEU A 54 -11.99 -0.98 -14.47
CA LEU A 54 -11.12 0.19 -14.61
C LEU A 54 -11.74 1.24 -15.53
N ARG A 55 -11.62 2.52 -15.18
CA ARG A 55 -11.95 3.67 -16.04
C ARG A 55 -10.70 4.46 -16.42
N CYS A 56 -9.65 4.44 -15.61
CA CYS A 56 -8.39 5.11 -15.95
C CYS A 56 -7.49 4.23 -16.83
N HIS A 57 -6.68 4.87 -17.66
CA HIS A 57 -5.65 4.23 -18.47
C HIS A 57 -4.46 3.78 -17.59
N TRP A 58 -3.79 2.69 -18.00
CA TRP A 58 -2.59 2.16 -17.32
C TRP A 58 -1.57 3.25 -16.96
N THR A 59 -1.33 4.18 -17.89
CA THR A 59 -0.36 5.28 -17.73
C THR A 59 -0.69 6.21 -16.56
N THR A 60 -1.96 6.32 -16.14
CA THR A 60 -2.37 7.13 -14.99
C THR A 60 -1.93 6.49 -13.68
N TYR A 61 -2.13 5.18 -13.50
CA TYR A 61 -1.65 4.47 -12.30
C TYR A 61 -0.12 4.43 -12.24
N TYR A 62 0.53 4.23 -13.38
CA TYR A 62 1.97 4.30 -13.48
C TYR A 62 2.51 5.66 -13.03
N LYS A 63 1.93 6.77 -13.52
CA LYS A 63 2.30 8.12 -13.07
C LYS A 63 1.98 8.35 -11.59
N LEU A 64 0.87 7.79 -11.11
CA LEU A 64 0.49 7.86 -9.69
C LEU A 64 1.61 7.32 -8.79
N LEU A 65 2.12 6.14 -9.14
CA LEU A 65 3.10 5.39 -8.36
C LEU A 65 4.55 5.86 -8.58
N GLU A 66 4.97 6.13 -9.81
CA GLU A 66 6.38 6.39 -10.12
C GLU A 66 6.78 7.86 -10.01
N ARG A 67 5.87 8.81 -10.26
CA ARG A 67 6.24 10.25 -10.33
C ARG A 67 6.10 11.01 -9.01
N GLU A 68 6.10 10.31 -7.87
CA GLU A 68 5.89 10.88 -6.53
C GLU A 68 4.63 11.76 -6.41
N SER A 69 3.68 11.62 -7.35
CA SER A 69 2.44 12.42 -7.31
C SER A 69 1.64 12.12 -6.03
N LEU A 70 1.86 10.92 -5.47
CA LEU A 70 1.32 10.47 -4.22
C LEU A 70 2.38 10.59 -3.11
N ARG A 71 2.21 11.57 -2.24
CA ARG A 71 3.05 11.72 -1.04
C ARG A 71 2.63 10.69 0.01
N THR A 72 3.32 9.56 0.08
CA THR A 72 3.01 8.46 1.01
C THR A 72 3.00 8.89 2.48
N GLN A 73 3.92 9.78 2.88
CA GLN A 73 3.91 10.35 4.23
C GLN A 73 2.63 11.13 4.54
N ALA A 74 2.10 11.89 3.57
CA ALA A 74 0.85 12.63 3.75
C ALA A 74 -0.34 11.68 3.91
N LEU A 75 -0.36 10.57 3.17
CA LEU A 75 -1.36 9.50 3.36
C LEU A 75 -1.26 8.88 4.75
N ALA A 76 -0.05 8.54 5.22
CA ALA A 76 0.14 7.97 6.55
C ALA A 76 -0.34 8.92 7.66
N ILE A 77 -0.03 10.22 7.55
CA ILE A 77 -0.53 11.23 8.50
C ILE A 77 -2.06 11.33 8.44
N ALA A 78 -2.65 11.34 7.24
CA ALA A 78 -4.11 11.37 7.07
C ALA A 78 -4.79 10.14 7.69
N GLN A 79 -4.20 8.95 7.51
CA GLN A 79 -4.65 7.69 8.11
C GLN A 79 -4.66 7.78 9.64
N VAL A 80 -3.56 8.22 10.25
CA VAL A 80 -3.45 8.32 11.72
C VAL A 80 -4.43 9.35 12.27
N ARG A 81 -4.59 10.50 11.60
CA ARG A 81 -5.57 11.52 12.00
C ARG A 81 -7.00 10.99 11.95
N TRP A 82 -7.37 10.29 10.89
CA TRP A 82 -8.69 9.68 10.78
C TRP A 82 -8.91 8.63 11.87
N LEU A 83 -7.92 7.78 12.14
CA LEU A 83 -7.98 6.77 13.20
C LEU A 83 -8.23 7.44 14.56
N LEU A 84 -7.41 8.42 14.94
CA LEU A 84 -7.54 9.14 16.22
C LEU A 84 -8.90 9.81 16.40
N GLN A 85 -9.52 10.32 15.32
CA GLN A 85 -10.86 10.90 15.38
C GLN A 85 -11.99 9.85 15.41
N SER A 86 -11.72 8.66 14.88
CA SER A 86 -12.70 7.55 14.85
C SER A 86 -12.73 6.78 16.16
N LEU A 87 -11.70 6.90 17.00
CA LEU A 87 -11.64 6.27 18.31
C LEU A 87 -12.63 6.94 19.30
N PRO A 88 -13.30 6.17 20.16
CA PRO A 88 -14.14 6.72 21.23
C PRO A 88 -13.34 7.55 22.23
N LYS A 89 -13.93 8.65 22.72
CA LYS A 89 -13.26 9.65 23.58
C LYS A 89 -12.76 9.17 24.95
N LEU A 90 -13.22 8.01 25.42
CA LEU A 90 -12.95 7.49 26.78
C LEU A 90 -12.19 6.16 26.76
N LEU A 91 -11.55 5.80 25.65
CA LEU A 91 -10.78 4.56 25.57
C LEU A 91 -9.37 4.74 26.13
N ILE A 92 -8.99 3.84 27.03
CA ILE A 92 -7.58 3.49 27.22
C ILE A 92 -7.14 2.82 25.92
N VAL A 93 -6.16 3.40 25.23
CA VAL A 93 -5.61 2.86 23.98
C VAL A 93 -4.29 2.18 24.30
N GLU A 94 -4.21 0.88 24.07
CA GLU A 94 -2.94 0.16 24.07
C GLU A 94 -2.23 0.40 22.75
N MET A 95 -1.07 1.06 22.80
CA MET A 95 -0.25 1.31 21.63
C MET A 95 0.89 0.29 21.58
N VAL A 96 0.81 -0.64 20.62
CA VAL A 96 1.89 -1.58 20.32
C VAL A 96 2.74 -0.97 19.21
N ILE A 97 4.04 -0.82 19.48
CA ILE A 97 5.03 -0.31 18.53
C ILE A 97 6.03 -1.44 18.28
N ASP A 98 6.21 -1.79 17.02
CA ASP A 98 7.16 -2.79 16.56
C ASP A 98 7.77 -2.34 15.23
N ASP A 99 9.03 -2.72 14.99
CA ASP A 99 9.74 -2.41 13.75
C ASP A 99 9.62 -3.58 12.78
N THR A 100 8.97 -3.36 11.63
CA THR A 100 8.89 -4.37 10.56
C THR A 100 9.83 -3.99 9.41
N MET A 101 10.75 -4.89 9.06
CA MET A 101 11.60 -4.72 7.87
C MET A 101 10.84 -5.11 6.60
N VAL A 102 10.62 -4.14 5.71
CA VAL A 102 10.13 -4.40 4.35
C VAL A 102 11.33 -4.64 3.43
N LEU A 103 11.71 -5.91 3.28
CA LEU A 103 12.85 -6.28 2.45
C LEU A 103 12.56 -6.01 0.98
N ARG A 104 13.50 -5.35 0.31
CA ARG A 104 13.43 -5.07 -1.13
C ARG A 104 14.80 -5.25 -1.76
N GLN A 105 14.85 -5.96 -2.87
CA GLN A 105 16.03 -6.04 -3.73
C GLN A 105 15.74 -5.25 -5.01
N SER A 106 16.41 -4.09 -5.18
CA SER A 106 16.20 -3.24 -6.36
C SER A 106 17.35 -2.27 -6.57
N ASN A 107 17.82 -2.16 -7.81
CA ASN A 107 18.84 -1.18 -8.22
C ASN A 107 18.35 0.28 -8.11
N LYS A 108 17.03 0.50 -7.98
CA LYS A 108 16.42 1.83 -7.81
C LYS A 108 16.23 2.24 -6.33
N ALA A 109 16.72 1.44 -5.38
CA ALA A 109 16.59 1.72 -3.94
C ALA A 109 17.94 1.58 -3.22
N PRO A 110 18.92 2.47 -3.49
CA PRO A 110 20.27 2.36 -2.93
C PRO A 110 20.31 2.46 -1.39
N GLY A 111 19.35 3.15 -0.77
CA GLY A 111 19.20 3.18 0.70
C GLY A 111 18.64 1.89 1.31
N ALA A 112 18.08 1.01 0.48
CA ALA A 112 17.67 -0.35 0.84
C ALA A 112 18.67 -1.39 0.31
N ALA A 113 19.84 -0.94 -0.19
CA ALA A 113 20.89 -1.84 -0.64
C ALA A 113 21.30 -2.74 0.52
N ILE A 114 21.29 -4.03 0.19
CA ILE A 114 21.72 -5.17 0.99
C ILE A 114 22.79 -4.72 2.01
N ARG A 115 22.44 -4.70 3.30
CA ARG A 115 23.48 -4.76 4.34
C ARG A 115 24.19 -6.09 4.08
N PHE A 116 25.46 -6.01 3.68
CA PHE A 116 26.31 -7.18 3.53
C PHE A 116 26.21 -8.00 4.81
N ASP A 117 25.54 -9.15 4.72
CA ASP A 117 25.62 -10.15 5.77
C ASP A 117 27.10 -10.56 5.87
N HIS A 118 27.68 -10.43 7.06
CA HIS A 118 29.05 -10.82 7.35
C HIS A 118 29.31 -12.31 7.09
N SER A 119 28.26 -13.10 6.82
CA SER A 119 28.35 -14.50 6.43
C SER A 119 28.83 -14.74 4.98
N HIS A 120 28.96 -13.70 4.13
CA HIS A 120 29.37 -13.85 2.71
C HIS A 120 28.60 -14.92 1.93
N LYS A 121 27.41 -15.34 2.40
CA LYS A 121 26.57 -16.24 1.62
C LYS A 121 26.01 -15.45 0.46
N GLN A 122 26.61 -15.65 -0.71
CA GLN A 122 25.96 -15.32 -1.97
C GLN A 122 24.58 -15.95 -1.92
N ALA A 123 23.54 -15.16 -2.18
CA ALA A 123 22.22 -15.68 -2.46
C ALA A 123 22.41 -16.60 -3.66
N SER A 124 22.55 -17.89 -3.38
CA SER A 124 22.85 -18.90 -4.36
C SER A 124 21.77 -18.80 -5.42
N GLU A 125 22.22 -18.39 -6.60
CA GLU A 125 21.64 -18.72 -7.88
C GLU A 125 21.09 -20.15 -7.77
N VAL A 126 19.77 -20.29 -7.60
CA VAL A 126 19.10 -21.58 -7.79
C VAL A 126 19.14 -21.82 -9.29
N GLN A 127 20.31 -22.22 -9.78
CA GLN A 127 20.43 -22.91 -11.05
C GLN A 127 19.72 -24.24 -10.86
N TRP A 128 18.50 -24.31 -11.37
CA TRP A 128 17.80 -25.57 -11.54
C TRP A 128 18.55 -26.36 -12.62
N ASN A 129 19.60 -27.07 -12.23
CA ASN A 129 20.31 -28.00 -13.10
C ASN A 129 19.47 -29.28 -13.17
N GLY A 130 18.53 -29.30 -14.11
CA GLY A 130 17.86 -30.53 -14.52
C GLY A 130 18.90 -31.53 -15.04
N LYS A 131 19.20 -32.54 -14.23
CA LYS A 131 19.59 -33.87 -14.71
C LYS A 131 18.91 -34.93 -13.83
N PRO A 132 18.10 -35.83 -14.42
CA PRO A 132 17.59 -37.00 -13.72
C PRO A 132 18.69 -38.08 -13.65
N GLY A 133 18.83 -38.69 -12.48
CA GLY A 133 19.70 -39.83 -12.20
C GLY A 133 19.41 -40.33 -10.80
#